data_AF-A0A832JSR7-F1
#
_entry.id   AF-A0A832JSR7-F1
#
_cell.length_a   1.000
_cell.length_b   1.000
_cell.length_c   1.000
_cell.angle_alpha   90.00
_cell.angle_beta   90.00
_cell.angle_gamma   90.00
#
_symmetry.space_group_name_H-M   'P 1'
#
loop_
_entity.id
_entity.type
_entity.pdbx_description
1 polymer ?
#
loop_
_entity_poly.entity_id
_entity_poly.type
_entity_poly.pdbx_seq_one_letter_code
_entity_poly.pdbx_strand_id
1 'polypeptide(L)'
;MSGGVDSSAAALILLERGFWVLGATLVFSDLHWRVAERAARVAEALGIEHLVVDARRAFEEEVVSPFVEAYLSGRTPNPCPLCNERVKFRSLLDLAEKRGVDLLATGHYCRIYPSMRGEMGLLSHPSSKDQSYVLYRLSREVLRRVVFPLGSTSKGEVRSLVASRGLPVPEDESQDLCFVEGDLACFLELRLSMRGTKVEPGPILDLEGRILGSHRGLPFYTVGQRRGLGISSARGPMYVVGMDPERNALLVGSREDASFRGCALVGLNLLEEVEPGRVYLARHRYRADPIPCVVCAVDGATGSARVEFLRPAFALTPGQHLVLYSGPLLVGGGEIHEVCSKIAEAAGIREASEGRRELDG
;
A
#
# COMPACT_ATOMS: atom_id res chain seq x y z
N MET A 1 -17.83 8.68 -0.09
CA MET A 1 -18.52 8.15 1.10
C MET A 1 -18.46 6.63 1.08
N SER A 2 -17.77 6.02 2.03
CA SER A 2 -17.70 4.56 2.19
C SER A 2 -18.77 4.01 3.14
N GLY A 3 -19.75 4.84 3.53
CA GLY A 3 -20.77 4.48 4.53
C GLY A 3 -20.23 4.24 5.94
N GLY A 4 -18.93 4.46 6.17
CA GLY A 4 -18.29 4.38 7.49
C GLY A 4 -18.14 5.76 8.15
N VAL A 5 -17.87 5.74 9.45
CA VAL A 5 -17.74 6.89 10.36
C VAL A 5 -16.91 8.02 9.75
N ASP A 6 -15.68 7.72 9.29
CA ASP A 6 -14.73 8.73 8.81
C ASP A 6 -15.25 9.52 7.60
N SER A 7 -15.79 8.81 6.60
CA SER A 7 -16.29 9.45 5.39
C SER A 7 -17.56 10.27 5.63
N SER A 8 -18.38 9.85 6.60
CA SER A 8 -19.59 10.56 7.02
C SER A 8 -19.24 11.83 7.80
N ALA A 9 -18.28 11.73 8.73
CA ALA A 9 -17.76 12.90 9.45
C ALA A 9 -17.12 13.91 8.51
N ALA A 10 -16.36 13.45 7.51
CA ALA A 10 -15.75 14.33 6.51
C ALA A 10 -16.81 15.13 5.74
N ALA A 11 -17.92 14.51 5.33
CA ALA A 11 -19.03 15.19 4.68
C ALA A 11 -19.72 16.19 5.62
N LEU A 12 -19.97 15.80 6.87
CA LEU A 12 -20.59 16.65 7.89
C LEU A 12 -19.75 17.91 8.19
N ILE A 13 -18.43 17.75 8.36
CA ILE A 13 -17.50 18.89 8.57
C ILE A 13 -17.57 19.89 7.41
N LEU A 14 -17.71 19.41 6.17
CA LEU A 14 -17.81 20.29 5.00
C LEU A 14 -19.15 21.03 4.95
N LEU A 15 -20.25 20.34 5.29
CA LEU A 15 -21.56 20.97 5.40
C LEU A 15 -21.57 22.07 6.49
N GLU A 16 -20.99 21.80 7.66
CA GLU A 16 -20.88 22.79 8.74
C GLU A 16 -20.01 23.99 8.36
N ARG A 17 -19.07 23.80 7.43
CA ARG A 17 -18.25 24.89 6.85
C ARG A 17 -18.94 25.62 5.70
N GLY A 18 -20.20 25.29 5.38
CA GLY A 18 -21.00 25.97 4.37
C GLY A 18 -20.72 25.54 2.93
N PHE A 19 -20.04 24.42 2.70
CA PHE A 19 -19.86 23.87 1.36
C PHE A 19 -21.15 23.24 0.86
N TRP A 20 -21.40 23.36 -0.45
CA TRP A 20 -22.30 22.44 -1.14
C TRP A 20 -21.59 21.08 -1.31
N VAL A 21 -22.21 20.00 -0.84
CA VAL A 21 -21.59 18.68 -0.79
C VAL A 21 -22.40 17.69 -1.63
N LEU A 22 -21.71 17.02 -2.55
CA LEU A 22 -22.20 15.87 -3.31
C LEU A 22 -21.50 14.60 -2.80
N GLY A 23 -22.28 13.63 -2.34
CA GLY A 23 -21.79 12.32 -1.92
C GLY A 23 -21.52 11.41 -3.12
N ALA A 24 -20.40 10.67 -3.11
CA ALA A 24 -20.11 9.64 -4.09
C ALA A 24 -19.57 8.35 -3.44
N THR A 25 -20.06 7.18 -3.84
CA THR A 25 -19.51 5.87 -3.44
C THR A 25 -18.98 5.14 -4.66
N LEU A 26 -17.74 4.65 -4.57
CA LEU A 26 -17.16 3.76 -5.57
C LEU A 26 -17.49 2.31 -5.22
N VAL A 27 -17.94 1.54 -6.21
CA VAL A 27 -18.21 0.10 -6.09
C VAL A 27 -17.10 -0.67 -6.79
N PHE A 28 -16.40 -1.52 -6.03
CA PHE A 28 -15.26 -2.32 -6.52
C PHE A 28 -15.60 -3.81 -6.74
N SER A 29 -16.70 -4.27 -6.15
CA SER A 29 -17.26 -5.61 -6.32
C SER A 29 -18.72 -5.60 -5.91
N ASP A 30 -19.47 -6.67 -6.18
CA ASP A 30 -20.89 -6.74 -5.82
C ASP A 30 -21.13 -6.65 -4.30
N LEU A 31 -20.13 -7.03 -3.50
CA LEU A 31 -20.11 -6.89 -2.04
C LEU A 31 -20.19 -5.44 -1.58
N HIS A 32 -19.69 -4.50 -2.40
CA HIS A 32 -19.72 -3.08 -2.10
C HIS A 32 -21.10 -2.44 -2.33
N TRP A 33 -22.09 -3.16 -2.85
CA TRP A 33 -23.44 -2.63 -3.01
C TRP A 33 -24.09 -2.31 -1.65
N ARG A 34 -23.90 -3.18 -0.65
CA ARG A 34 -24.34 -2.93 0.73
C ARG A 34 -23.70 -1.67 1.32
N VAL A 35 -22.46 -1.39 0.93
CA VAL A 35 -21.73 -0.18 1.33
C VAL A 35 -22.35 1.06 0.67
N ALA A 36 -22.69 0.98 -0.62
CA ALA A 36 -23.37 2.05 -1.34
C ALA A 36 -24.76 2.36 -0.77
N GLU A 37 -25.58 1.35 -0.48
CA GLU A 37 -26.89 1.54 0.16
C GLU A 37 -26.78 2.21 1.53
N ARG A 38 -25.78 1.82 2.33
CA ARG A 38 -25.51 2.45 3.62
C ARG A 38 -25.09 3.91 3.45
N ALA A 39 -24.18 4.18 2.51
CA ALA A 39 -23.74 5.55 2.22
C ALA A 39 -24.90 6.44 1.75
N ALA A 40 -25.83 5.90 0.97
CA ALA A 40 -27.04 6.59 0.54
C ALA A 40 -27.93 6.98 1.74
N ARG A 41 -28.16 6.07 2.70
CA ARG A 41 -28.92 6.40 3.93
C ARG A 41 -28.25 7.49 4.77
N VAL A 42 -26.92 7.49 4.85
CA VAL A 42 -26.19 8.55 5.54
C VAL A 42 -26.31 9.89 4.80
N ALA A 43 -26.19 9.86 3.47
CA ALA A 43 -26.36 11.05 2.64
C ALA A 43 -27.77 11.64 2.77
N GLU A 44 -28.80 10.80 2.81
CA GLU A 44 -30.18 11.20 3.07
C GLU A 44 -30.32 11.87 4.44
N ALA A 45 -29.74 11.28 5.50
CA ALA A 45 -29.73 11.88 6.84
C ALA A 45 -28.97 13.22 6.90
N LEU A 46 -27.98 13.42 6.01
CA LEU A 46 -27.24 14.67 5.85
C LEU A 46 -27.94 15.68 4.93
N GLY A 47 -28.98 15.28 4.21
CA GLY A 47 -29.67 16.13 3.23
C GLY A 47 -28.85 16.43 1.98
N ILE A 48 -27.98 15.51 1.55
CA ILE A 48 -27.11 15.67 0.37
C ILE A 48 -27.44 14.66 -0.73
N GLU A 49 -27.22 15.04 -1.98
CA GLU A 49 -27.28 14.10 -3.11
C GLU A 49 -26.19 13.04 -2.99
N HIS A 50 -26.48 11.82 -3.43
CA HIS A 50 -25.54 10.70 -3.42
C HIS A 50 -25.53 9.96 -4.75
N LEU A 51 -24.32 9.73 -5.27
CA LEU A 51 -24.07 9.00 -6.50
C LEU A 51 -23.29 7.72 -6.23
N VAL A 52 -23.59 6.69 -7.02
CA VAL A 52 -22.83 5.44 -7.04
C VAL A 52 -22.06 5.36 -8.35
N VAL A 53 -20.75 5.16 -8.26
CA VAL A 53 -19.86 5.01 -9.42
C VAL A 53 -19.38 3.57 -9.47
N ASP A 54 -19.66 2.91 -10.58
CA ASP A 54 -19.12 1.58 -10.85
C ASP A 54 -17.65 1.70 -11.27
N ALA A 55 -16.76 1.22 -10.40
CA ALA A 55 -15.33 1.18 -10.62
C ALA A 55 -14.79 -0.25 -10.70
N ARG A 56 -15.67 -1.26 -10.84
CA ARG A 56 -15.31 -2.70 -10.79
C ARG A 56 -14.26 -3.05 -11.84
N ARG A 57 -14.45 -2.60 -13.08
CA ARG A 57 -13.52 -2.88 -14.18
C ARG A 57 -12.13 -2.28 -13.92
N ALA A 58 -12.07 -0.98 -13.63
CA ALA A 58 -10.81 -0.30 -13.34
C ALA A 58 -10.11 -0.90 -12.10
N PHE A 59 -10.86 -1.28 -11.09
CA PHE A 59 -10.33 -1.92 -9.89
C PHE A 59 -9.77 -3.32 -10.16
N GLU A 60 -10.45 -4.12 -10.97
CA GLU A 60 -9.98 -5.43 -11.39
C GLU A 60 -8.68 -5.33 -12.19
N GLU A 61 -8.64 -4.43 -13.19
CA GLU A 61 -7.50 -4.23 -14.08
C GLU A 61 -6.28 -3.61 -13.38
N GLU A 62 -6.48 -2.57 -12.55
CA GLU A 62 -5.39 -1.77 -11.97
C GLU A 62 -4.95 -2.22 -10.57
N VAL A 63 -5.77 -3.02 -9.88
CA VAL A 63 -5.51 -3.38 -8.47
C VAL A 63 -5.49 -4.89 -8.28
N VAL A 64 -6.60 -5.59 -8.58
CA VAL A 64 -6.73 -7.01 -8.25
C VAL A 64 -5.82 -7.87 -9.12
N SER A 65 -5.82 -7.66 -10.44
CA SER A 65 -4.99 -8.44 -11.35
C SER A 65 -3.49 -8.25 -11.07
N PRO A 66 -2.94 -7.03 -10.97
CA PRO A 66 -1.54 -6.82 -10.57
C PRO A 66 -1.20 -7.39 -9.19
N PHE A 67 -2.12 -7.33 -8.24
CA PHE A 67 -1.95 -7.93 -6.92
C PHE A 67 -1.77 -9.44 -7.00
N VAL A 68 -2.60 -10.15 -7.77
CA VAL A 68 -2.49 -11.61 -7.96
C VAL A 68 -1.18 -11.97 -8.69
N GLU A 69 -0.81 -11.23 -9.73
CA GLU A 69 0.46 -11.45 -10.47
C GLU A 69 1.69 -11.26 -9.57
N ALA A 70 1.67 -10.28 -8.69
CA ALA A 70 2.77 -10.06 -7.75
C ALA A 70 2.95 -11.26 -6.79
N TYR A 71 1.86 -11.84 -6.27
CA TYR A 71 1.96 -13.06 -5.46
C TYR A 71 2.47 -14.26 -6.26
N LEU A 72 2.07 -14.40 -7.51
CA LEU A 72 2.57 -15.47 -8.40
C LEU A 72 4.06 -15.38 -8.67
N SER A 73 4.61 -14.16 -8.71
CA SER A 73 6.04 -13.90 -8.87
C SER A 73 6.82 -13.91 -7.55
N GLY A 74 6.22 -14.40 -6.45
CA GLY A 74 6.87 -14.49 -5.14
C GLY A 74 7.09 -13.14 -4.45
N ARG A 75 6.36 -12.10 -4.86
CA ARG A 75 6.37 -10.77 -4.25
C ARG A 75 5.20 -10.60 -3.28
N THR A 76 5.27 -9.60 -2.41
CA THR A 76 4.16 -9.27 -1.51
C THR A 76 3.69 -7.83 -1.77
N PRO A 77 2.67 -7.63 -2.62
CA PRO A 77 2.19 -6.30 -2.98
C PRO A 77 1.41 -5.62 -1.86
N ASN A 78 1.43 -4.29 -1.83
CA ASN A 78 0.41 -3.49 -1.15
C ASN A 78 -0.46 -2.77 -2.20
N PRO A 79 -1.75 -3.12 -2.34
CA PRO A 79 -2.61 -2.59 -3.38
C PRO A 79 -3.11 -1.17 -3.10
N CYS A 80 -3.06 -0.69 -1.85
CA CYS A 80 -3.71 0.55 -1.45
C CYS A 80 -3.13 1.81 -2.12
N PRO A 81 -1.80 1.99 -2.23
CA PRO A 81 -1.23 3.14 -2.97
C PRO A 81 -1.70 3.20 -4.43
N LEU A 82 -1.70 2.07 -5.13
CA LEU A 82 -2.15 1.99 -6.53
C LEU A 82 -3.66 2.19 -6.66
N CYS A 83 -4.45 1.61 -5.77
CA CYS A 83 -5.90 1.80 -5.72
C CYS A 83 -6.27 3.28 -5.50
N ASN A 84 -5.56 3.99 -4.61
CA ASN A 84 -5.76 5.42 -4.43
C ASN A 84 -5.44 6.20 -5.70
N GLU A 85 -4.23 6.03 -6.25
CA GLU A 85 -3.77 6.73 -7.45
C GLU A 85 -4.66 6.46 -8.68
N ARG A 86 -4.81 5.18 -9.04
CA ARG A 86 -5.31 4.78 -10.37
C ARG A 86 -6.80 4.57 -10.45
N VAL A 87 -7.45 4.31 -9.31
CA VAL A 87 -8.88 3.99 -9.25
C VAL A 87 -9.63 5.07 -8.49
N LYS A 88 -9.36 5.23 -7.19
CA LYS A 88 -10.18 6.10 -6.33
C LYS A 88 -10.15 7.55 -6.75
N PHE A 89 -8.95 8.16 -6.78
CA PHE A 89 -8.84 9.58 -7.09
C PHE A 89 -9.15 9.85 -8.56
N ARG A 90 -8.72 8.96 -9.46
CA ARG A 90 -9.08 9.06 -10.89
C ARG A 90 -10.61 9.07 -11.11
N SER A 91 -11.31 8.03 -10.65
CA SER A 91 -12.77 7.93 -10.85
C SER A 91 -13.55 9.07 -10.18
N LEU A 92 -13.08 9.56 -9.02
CA LEU A 92 -13.73 10.65 -8.32
C LEU A 92 -13.46 12.01 -8.98
N LEU A 93 -12.27 12.24 -9.53
CA LEU A 93 -11.97 13.46 -10.29
C LEU A 93 -12.72 13.47 -11.63
N ASP A 94 -12.82 12.34 -12.33
CA ASP A 94 -13.63 12.21 -13.54
C ASP A 94 -15.12 12.53 -13.26
N LEU A 95 -15.63 12.08 -12.11
CA LEU A 95 -16.99 12.43 -11.68
C LEU A 95 -17.10 13.92 -11.34
N ALA A 96 -16.11 14.45 -10.62
CA ALA A 96 -16.09 15.86 -10.22
C ALA A 96 -16.16 16.78 -11.44
N GLU A 97 -15.40 16.49 -12.50
CA GLU A 97 -15.44 17.26 -13.76
C GLU A 97 -16.81 17.20 -14.43
N LYS A 98 -17.41 16.01 -14.54
CA LYS A 98 -18.75 15.82 -15.13
C LYS A 98 -19.86 16.51 -14.35
N ARG A 99 -19.65 16.80 -13.07
CA ARG A 99 -20.62 17.41 -12.16
C ARG A 99 -20.30 18.86 -11.81
N GLY A 100 -19.21 19.41 -12.35
CA GLY A 100 -18.78 20.78 -12.02
C GLY A 100 -18.39 20.96 -10.55
N VAL A 101 -17.78 19.94 -9.94
CA VAL A 101 -17.30 19.99 -8.55
C VAL A 101 -15.85 20.48 -8.52
N ASP A 102 -15.60 21.51 -7.72
CA ASP A 102 -14.28 22.17 -7.62
C ASP A 102 -13.25 21.32 -6.83
N LEU A 103 -13.70 20.74 -5.71
CA LEU A 103 -12.83 20.06 -4.74
C LEU A 103 -13.34 18.66 -4.40
N LEU A 104 -12.41 17.71 -4.31
CA LEU A 104 -12.64 16.35 -3.88
C LEU A 104 -12.31 16.19 -2.39
N ALA A 105 -13.25 15.68 -1.61
CA ALA A 105 -13.02 15.37 -0.21
C ALA A 105 -12.99 13.87 0.07
N THR A 106 -12.08 13.43 0.94
CA THR A 106 -12.06 12.06 1.45
C THR A 106 -11.84 12.03 2.95
N GLY A 107 -12.30 10.96 3.61
CA GLY A 107 -12.08 10.74 5.05
C GLY A 107 -10.68 10.23 5.39
N HIS A 108 -9.65 10.56 4.60
CA HIS A 108 -8.29 10.13 4.92
C HIS A 108 -7.68 11.01 6.01
N TYR A 109 -6.97 10.39 6.96
CA TYR A 109 -6.21 11.06 8.01
C TYR A 109 -4.83 11.45 7.48
N CYS A 110 -4.76 12.62 6.85
CA CYS A 110 -3.52 13.31 6.48
C CYS A 110 -3.84 14.79 6.25
N ARG A 111 -2.82 15.63 6.08
CA ARG A 111 -3.03 17.07 5.85
C ARG A 111 -2.37 17.47 4.54
N ILE A 112 -3.02 18.38 3.82
CA ILE A 112 -2.37 19.09 2.72
C ILE A 112 -1.65 20.30 3.30
N TYR A 113 -0.45 20.58 2.80
CA TYR A 113 0.35 21.74 3.18
C TYR A 113 0.91 22.41 1.92
N PRO A 114 0.95 23.76 1.85
CA PRO A 114 1.69 24.45 0.81
C PRO A 114 3.19 24.17 0.97
N SER A 115 3.77 23.36 0.09
CA SER A 115 5.19 22.98 0.11
C SER A 115 6.10 24.19 -0.01
N MET A 116 7.38 24.00 0.33
CA MET A 116 8.42 25.03 0.20
C MET A 116 8.65 25.47 -1.25
N ARG A 117 8.14 24.72 -2.23
CA ARG A 117 8.21 25.04 -3.67
C ARG A 117 6.97 25.80 -4.18
N GLY A 118 6.05 26.21 -3.29
CA GLY A 118 4.80 26.88 -3.66
C GLY A 118 3.76 25.94 -4.27
N GLU A 119 3.90 24.63 -4.04
CA GLU A 119 2.99 23.59 -4.54
C GLU A 119 2.25 22.92 -3.38
N MET A 120 1.40 21.93 -3.65
CA MET A 120 0.73 21.16 -2.59
C MET A 120 1.56 19.93 -2.23
N GLY A 121 1.84 19.75 -0.95
CA GLY A 121 2.47 18.57 -0.35
C GLY A 121 1.56 17.90 0.68
N LEU A 122 2.04 16.80 1.27
CA LEU A 122 1.32 16.05 2.29
C LEU A 122 2.09 16.05 3.62
N LEU A 123 1.37 16.23 4.71
CA LEU A 123 1.86 15.96 6.05
C LEU A 123 1.18 14.70 6.61
N SER A 124 1.95 13.89 7.32
CA SER A 124 1.44 12.79 8.11
C SER A 124 0.50 13.31 9.20
N HIS A 125 -0.48 12.47 9.54
CA HIS A 125 -1.30 12.70 10.72
C HIS A 125 -0.48 12.37 11.98
N PRO A 126 -0.61 13.12 13.09
CA PRO A 126 0.11 12.84 14.33
C PRO A 126 -0.36 11.57 15.06
N SER A 127 -1.51 10.99 14.66
CA SER A 127 -2.06 9.78 15.27
C SER A 127 -1.61 8.51 14.54
N SER A 128 -1.82 7.36 15.20
CA SER A 128 -1.61 6.02 14.61
C SER A 128 -2.54 5.69 13.42
N LYS A 129 -3.46 6.59 13.06
CA LYS A 129 -4.33 6.47 11.89
C LYS A 129 -3.80 7.16 10.64
N ASP A 130 -2.59 7.71 10.68
CA ASP A 130 -1.95 8.34 9.53
C ASP A 130 -2.06 7.52 8.25
N GLN A 131 -2.68 8.13 7.24
CA GLN A 131 -2.93 7.56 5.93
C GLN A 131 -2.04 8.16 4.83
N SER A 132 -1.09 9.03 5.17
CA SER A 132 -0.16 9.60 4.19
C SER A 132 0.60 8.53 3.39
N TYR A 133 0.95 7.40 4.03
CA TYR A 133 1.61 6.27 3.37
C TYR A 133 0.81 5.71 2.19
N VAL A 134 -0.52 5.61 2.27
CA VAL A 134 -1.31 5.05 1.16
C VAL A 134 -1.66 6.10 0.09
N LEU A 135 -1.27 7.35 0.31
CA LEU A 135 -1.54 8.49 -0.58
C LEU A 135 -0.26 9.04 -1.22
N TYR A 136 0.90 8.42 -0.95
CA TYR A 136 2.18 8.96 -1.40
C TYR A 136 2.30 9.06 -2.92
N ARG A 137 1.52 8.28 -3.68
CA ARG A 137 1.50 8.26 -5.15
C ARG A 137 0.60 9.33 -5.78
N LEU A 138 -0.14 10.11 -4.99
CA LEU A 138 -0.96 11.18 -5.55
C LEU A 138 -0.08 12.24 -6.21
N SER A 139 -0.45 12.65 -7.43
CA SER A 139 0.24 13.72 -8.13
C SER A 139 -0.09 15.08 -7.51
N ARG A 140 0.77 16.08 -7.76
CA ARG A 140 0.55 17.46 -7.29
C ARG A 140 -0.72 18.07 -7.85
N GLU A 141 -1.09 17.70 -9.07
CA GLU A 141 -2.35 18.12 -9.70
C GLU A 141 -3.56 17.60 -8.93
N VAL A 142 -3.53 16.33 -8.52
CA VAL A 142 -4.57 15.77 -7.64
C VAL A 142 -4.59 16.49 -6.30
N LEU A 143 -3.42 16.72 -5.68
CA LEU A 143 -3.33 17.38 -4.38
C LEU A 143 -3.87 18.83 -4.39
N ARG A 144 -3.83 19.53 -5.53
CA ARG A 144 -4.44 20.87 -5.69
C ARG A 144 -5.96 20.85 -5.63
N ARG A 145 -6.59 19.73 -5.96
CA ARG A 145 -8.05 19.58 -6.01
C ARG A 145 -8.62 18.79 -4.85
N VAL A 146 -7.81 18.39 -3.87
CA VAL A 146 -8.24 17.51 -2.79
C VAL A 146 -8.26 18.24 -1.46
N VAL A 147 -9.18 17.85 -0.58
CA VAL A 147 -9.20 18.23 0.82
C VAL A 147 -9.37 17.00 1.72
N PHE A 148 -8.75 17.05 2.90
CA PHE A 148 -8.83 16.00 3.92
C PHE A 148 -9.42 16.58 5.22
N PRO A 149 -10.76 16.60 5.38
CA PRO A 149 -11.40 17.25 6.52
C PRO A 149 -10.96 16.69 7.88
N LEU A 150 -10.54 15.43 7.93
CA LEU A 150 -10.10 14.75 9.16
C LEU A 150 -8.63 14.96 9.50
N GLY A 151 -7.88 15.74 8.70
CA GLY A 151 -6.43 15.88 8.86
C GLY A 151 -5.98 16.49 10.19
N SER A 152 -6.88 17.16 10.92
CA SER A 152 -6.59 17.74 12.24
C SER A 152 -7.56 17.26 13.31
N THR A 153 -8.35 16.23 13.03
CA THR A 153 -9.44 15.77 13.91
C THR A 153 -9.06 14.44 14.55
N SER A 154 -9.21 14.36 15.86
CA SER A 154 -9.03 13.11 16.61
C SER A 154 -10.20 12.16 16.39
N LYS A 155 -9.96 10.86 16.57
CA LYS A 155 -11.01 9.83 16.44
C LYS A 155 -12.17 10.04 17.44
N GLY A 156 -11.87 10.56 18.62
CA GLY A 156 -12.88 10.89 19.63
C GLY A 156 -13.84 11.95 19.09
N GLU A 157 -13.29 13.04 18.54
CA GLU A 157 -14.08 14.11 17.92
C GLU A 157 -14.89 13.62 16.72
N VAL A 158 -14.29 12.79 15.85
CA VAL A 158 -14.99 12.18 14.70
C VAL A 158 -16.21 11.38 15.17
N ARG A 159 -16.06 10.54 16.19
CA ARG A 159 -17.16 9.73 16.74
C ARG A 159 -18.23 10.60 17.39
N SER A 160 -17.84 11.59 18.19
CA SER A 160 -18.76 12.52 18.83
C SER A 160 -19.58 13.31 17.82
N LEU A 161 -18.96 13.78 16.74
CA LEU A 161 -19.63 14.55 15.69
C LEU A 161 -20.70 13.74 14.95
N VAL A 162 -20.37 12.48 14.64
CA VAL A 162 -21.30 11.58 13.95
C VAL A 162 -22.46 11.16 14.86
N ALA A 163 -22.16 10.92 16.15
CA ALA A 163 -23.16 10.59 17.16
C ALA A 163 -24.11 11.75 17.45
N SER A 164 -23.61 12.99 17.55
CA SER A 164 -24.44 14.17 17.81
C SER A 164 -25.46 14.46 16.70
N ARG A 165 -25.18 13.98 15.48
CA ARG A 165 -26.09 14.10 14.33
C ARG A 165 -26.95 12.85 14.11
N GLY A 166 -26.80 11.81 14.94
CA GLY A 166 -27.59 10.58 14.86
C GLY A 166 -27.41 9.82 13.54
N LEU A 167 -26.24 9.89 12.92
CA LEU A 167 -26.03 9.27 11.60
C LEU A 167 -25.99 7.74 11.70
N PRO A 168 -26.64 7.02 10.75
CA PRO A 168 -26.73 5.55 10.78
C PRO A 168 -25.46 4.87 10.25
N VAL A 169 -24.34 5.04 10.96
CA VAL A 169 -23.05 4.43 10.61
C VAL A 169 -22.70 3.26 11.53
N PRO A 170 -21.98 2.23 11.03
CA PRO A 170 -21.43 1.16 11.86
C PRO A 170 -20.27 1.68 12.72
N GLU A 171 -20.05 1.06 13.87
CA GLU A 171 -18.90 1.36 14.73
C GLU A 171 -17.58 0.74 14.24
N ASP A 172 -17.69 -0.31 13.40
CA ASP A 172 -16.56 -1.08 12.91
C ASP A 172 -15.77 -0.35 11.82
N GLU A 173 -14.45 -0.46 11.91
CA GLU A 173 -13.54 0.05 10.88
C GLU A 173 -13.38 -0.93 9.72
N SER A 174 -13.04 -0.40 8.54
CA SER A 174 -12.68 -1.23 7.39
C SER A 174 -11.45 -2.09 7.67
N GLN A 175 -11.54 -3.38 7.34
CA GLN A 175 -10.46 -4.36 7.42
C GLN A 175 -9.34 -4.09 6.39
N ASP A 176 -8.20 -4.78 6.51
CA ASP A 176 -6.94 -4.44 5.84
C ASP A 176 -7.00 -4.43 4.29
N LEU A 177 -7.64 -5.42 3.65
CA LEU A 177 -7.84 -5.49 2.20
C LEU A 177 -9.33 -5.46 1.85
N CYS A 178 -9.81 -4.37 1.26
CA CYS A 178 -11.26 -4.14 1.05
C CYS A 178 -11.95 -5.11 0.09
N PHE A 179 -11.19 -5.90 -0.68
CA PHE A 179 -11.70 -6.82 -1.70
C PHE A 179 -11.45 -8.30 -1.36
N VAL A 180 -10.81 -8.57 -0.22
CA VAL A 180 -10.57 -9.93 0.26
C VAL A 180 -11.60 -10.22 1.34
N GLU A 181 -12.51 -11.16 1.08
CA GLU A 181 -13.41 -11.66 2.11
C GLU A 181 -12.75 -12.83 2.86
N GLY A 182 -12.65 -12.69 4.18
CA GLY A 182 -12.05 -13.73 5.02
C GLY A 182 -10.54 -13.78 4.87
N ASP A 183 -10.03 -14.93 4.42
CA ASP A 183 -8.60 -15.22 4.39
C ASP A 183 -7.96 -14.94 3.01
N LEU A 184 -6.78 -14.33 3.03
CA LEU A 184 -6.04 -13.98 1.81
C LEU A 184 -5.65 -15.22 1.01
N ALA A 185 -5.28 -16.33 1.68
CA ALA A 185 -4.92 -17.55 0.96
C ALA A 185 -6.13 -18.12 0.21
N CYS A 186 -7.30 -18.13 0.84
CA CYS A 186 -8.56 -18.53 0.18
C CYS A 186 -8.88 -17.65 -1.04
N PHE A 187 -8.72 -16.33 -0.91
CA PHE A 187 -8.90 -15.42 -2.05
C PHE A 187 -7.93 -15.73 -3.19
N LEU A 188 -6.64 -15.92 -2.90
CA LEU A 188 -5.64 -16.27 -3.90
C LEU A 188 -5.95 -17.63 -4.54
N GLU A 189 -6.29 -18.66 -3.76
CA GLU A 189 -6.69 -19.99 -4.26
C GLU A 189 -7.85 -19.89 -5.26
N LEU A 190 -8.92 -19.15 -4.91
CA LEU A 190 -10.06 -18.93 -5.79
C LEU A 190 -9.65 -18.25 -7.10
N ARG A 191 -8.88 -17.15 -7.00
CA ARG A 191 -8.46 -16.36 -8.16
C ARG A 191 -7.53 -17.14 -9.10
N LEU A 192 -6.65 -17.96 -8.55
CA LEU A 192 -5.74 -18.80 -9.31
C LEU A 192 -6.49 -19.97 -9.98
N SER A 193 -7.44 -20.58 -9.27
CA SER A 193 -8.33 -21.60 -9.83
C SER A 193 -9.15 -21.06 -11.01
N MET A 194 -9.71 -19.85 -10.90
CA MET A 194 -10.44 -19.20 -12.00
C MET A 194 -9.58 -18.92 -13.23
N ARG A 195 -8.26 -18.74 -13.05
CA ARG A 195 -7.29 -18.52 -14.14
C ARG A 195 -6.72 -19.82 -14.71
N GLY A 196 -7.07 -20.97 -14.14
CA GLY A 196 -6.47 -22.25 -14.50
C GLY A 196 -5.01 -22.38 -14.08
N THR A 197 -4.53 -21.52 -13.18
CA THR A 197 -3.15 -21.54 -12.69
C THR A 197 -3.04 -22.55 -11.54
N LYS A 198 -2.24 -23.60 -11.72
CA LYS A 198 -1.93 -24.55 -10.66
C LYS A 198 -0.79 -24.02 -9.81
N VAL A 199 -0.97 -24.03 -8.50
CA VAL A 199 0.08 -23.73 -7.53
C VAL A 199 0.61 -25.07 -7.02
N GLU A 200 1.88 -25.33 -7.29
CA GLU A 200 2.53 -26.58 -6.90
C GLU A 200 3.25 -26.44 -5.55
N PRO A 201 3.17 -27.45 -4.67
CA PRO A 201 3.98 -27.48 -3.46
C PRO A 201 5.47 -27.58 -3.81
N GLY A 202 6.31 -27.09 -2.90
CA GLY A 202 7.76 -27.02 -3.08
C GLY A 202 8.51 -27.12 -1.77
N PRO A 203 9.85 -27.27 -1.80
CA PRO A 203 10.64 -27.43 -0.60
C PRO A 203 10.74 -26.13 0.22
N ILE A 204 10.75 -26.28 1.55
CA ILE A 204 11.19 -25.24 2.47
C ILE A 204 12.66 -25.49 2.76
N LEU A 205 13.52 -24.53 2.43
CA LEU A 205 14.98 -24.64 2.56
C LEU A 205 15.51 -23.71 3.65
N ASP A 206 16.48 -24.18 4.44
CA ASP A 206 17.34 -23.26 5.21
C ASP A 206 18.37 -22.56 4.30
N LEU A 207 19.14 -21.63 4.89
CA LEU A 207 20.16 -20.88 4.17
C LEU A 207 21.35 -21.74 3.72
N GLU A 208 21.52 -22.92 4.31
CA GLU A 208 22.50 -23.92 3.89
C GLU A 208 21.97 -24.88 2.81
N GLY A 209 20.74 -24.66 2.33
CA GLY A 209 20.09 -25.45 1.28
C GLY A 209 19.51 -26.78 1.77
N ARG A 210 19.42 -27.00 3.08
CA ARG A 210 18.81 -28.22 3.64
C ARG A 210 17.30 -28.10 3.62
N ILE A 211 16.65 -29.19 3.22
CA ILE A 211 15.18 -29.29 3.23
C ILE A 211 14.70 -29.46 4.67
N LEU A 212 13.90 -28.51 5.14
CA LEU A 212 13.25 -28.54 6.45
C LEU A 212 11.80 -29.02 6.40
N GLY A 213 11.19 -29.01 5.21
CA GLY A 213 9.80 -29.39 5.00
C GLY A 213 9.32 -29.03 3.61
N SER A 214 8.00 -28.92 3.43
CA SER A 214 7.38 -28.49 2.18
C SER A 214 6.33 -27.41 2.42
N HIS A 215 6.20 -26.51 1.46
CA HIS A 215 5.19 -25.46 1.45
C HIS A 215 4.04 -25.82 0.52
N ARG A 216 2.87 -25.20 0.72
CA ARG A 216 1.68 -25.42 -0.13
C ARG A 216 1.71 -24.65 -1.46
N GLY A 217 2.65 -23.72 -1.59
CA GLY A 217 2.81 -22.85 -2.76
C GLY A 217 3.31 -21.48 -2.38
N LEU A 218 4.25 -20.91 -3.15
CA LEU A 218 4.86 -19.60 -2.83
C LEU A 218 3.87 -18.45 -2.60
N PRO A 219 2.75 -18.32 -3.36
CA PRO A 219 1.78 -17.23 -3.17
C PRO A 219 1.16 -17.15 -1.76
N PHE A 220 1.24 -18.22 -0.96
CA PHE A 220 0.65 -18.27 0.38
C PHE A 220 1.62 -17.85 1.49
N TYR A 221 2.80 -17.37 1.13
CA TYR A 221 3.84 -16.96 2.08
C TYR A 221 4.27 -15.53 1.82
N THR A 222 4.88 -14.91 2.84
CA THR A 222 5.37 -13.53 2.78
C THR A 222 6.66 -13.42 3.56
N VAL A 223 7.60 -12.59 3.09
CA VAL A 223 8.86 -12.35 3.80
C VAL A 223 8.59 -11.81 5.22
N GLY A 224 9.27 -12.40 6.20
CA GLY A 224 9.07 -12.16 7.63
C GLY A 224 7.97 -13.00 8.28
N GLN A 225 7.25 -13.83 7.51
CA GLN A 225 6.25 -14.74 8.07
C GLN A 225 6.92 -15.81 8.95
N ARG A 226 6.36 -16.02 10.13
CA ARG A 226 6.79 -17.05 11.10
C ARG A 226 5.79 -18.19 11.24
N ARG A 227 4.49 -17.87 11.22
CA ARG A 227 3.40 -18.83 11.47
C ARG A 227 3.03 -19.55 10.18
N GLY A 228 2.48 -20.76 10.29
CA GLY A 228 1.99 -21.52 9.14
C GLY A 228 3.09 -22.14 8.26
N LEU A 229 4.34 -22.15 8.72
CA LEU A 229 5.45 -22.78 7.99
C LEU A 229 5.47 -24.31 8.13
N GLY A 230 4.84 -24.86 9.18
CA GLY A 230 4.76 -26.32 9.37
C GLY A 230 6.10 -27.00 9.68
N ILE A 231 7.14 -26.24 10.03
CA ILE A 231 8.49 -26.73 10.32
C ILE A 231 8.87 -26.49 11.79
N SER A 232 9.72 -27.36 12.33
CA SER A 232 10.38 -27.19 13.62
C SER A 232 11.90 -27.07 13.41
N SER A 233 12.56 -26.22 14.19
CA SER A 233 14.01 -26.02 14.10
C SER A 233 14.63 -26.02 15.50
N ALA A 234 15.70 -26.78 15.67
CA ALA A 234 16.50 -26.79 16.89
C ALA A 234 17.26 -25.46 17.12
N ARG A 235 17.38 -24.63 16.07
CA ARG A 235 18.07 -23.32 16.12
C ARG A 235 17.16 -22.17 16.57
N GLY A 236 15.91 -22.46 16.92
CA GLY A 236 14.94 -21.46 17.36
C GLY A 236 13.92 -21.09 16.27
N PRO A 237 13.25 -19.93 16.40
CA PRO A 237 12.15 -19.56 15.51
C PRO A 237 12.65 -19.21 14.10
N MET A 238 12.03 -19.82 13.09
CA MET A 238 12.32 -19.58 11.68
C MET A 238 11.34 -18.56 11.08
N TYR A 239 11.87 -17.74 10.18
CA TYR A 239 11.13 -16.72 9.42
C TYR A 239 11.38 -16.92 7.93
N VAL A 240 10.39 -16.63 7.09
CA VAL A 240 10.60 -16.54 5.64
C VAL A 240 11.58 -15.40 5.36
N VAL A 241 12.72 -15.71 4.75
CA VAL A 241 13.74 -14.71 4.37
C VAL A 241 13.61 -14.31 2.90
N GLY A 242 13.04 -15.18 2.07
CA GLY A 242 12.88 -14.96 0.64
C GLY A 242 12.12 -16.12 -0.02
N MET A 243 11.89 -15.96 -1.31
CA MET A 243 11.27 -16.97 -2.17
C MET A 243 12.14 -17.10 -3.42
N ASP A 244 12.27 -18.31 -3.93
CA ASP A 244 12.94 -18.63 -5.18
C ASP A 244 11.89 -19.22 -6.14
N PRO A 245 11.27 -18.39 -7.00
CA PRO A 245 10.27 -18.86 -7.95
C PRO A 245 10.83 -19.84 -8.99
N GLU A 246 12.12 -19.74 -9.34
CA GLU A 246 12.73 -20.63 -10.35
C GLU A 246 12.86 -22.05 -9.80
N ARG A 247 13.26 -22.19 -8.53
CA ARG A 247 13.36 -23.49 -7.85
C ARG A 247 12.07 -23.92 -7.14
N ASN A 248 11.02 -23.09 -7.20
CA ASN A 248 9.81 -23.21 -6.39
C ASN A 248 10.12 -23.49 -4.91
N ALA A 249 11.02 -22.71 -4.31
CA ALA A 249 11.51 -22.95 -2.96
C ALA A 249 11.23 -21.77 -2.02
N LEU A 250 10.80 -22.08 -0.80
CA LEU A 250 10.61 -21.11 0.28
C LEU A 250 11.86 -21.09 1.17
N LEU A 251 12.53 -19.95 1.23
CA LEU A 251 13.75 -19.80 2.02
C LEU A 251 13.40 -19.34 3.43
N VAL A 252 13.95 -20.02 4.44
CA VAL A 252 13.74 -19.68 5.84
C VAL A 252 15.05 -19.52 6.61
N GLY A 253 15.06 -18.64 7.60
CA GLY A 253 16.23 -18.34 8.41
C GLY A 253 15.87 -17.72 9.76
N SER A 254 16.88 -17.18 10.43
CA SER A 254 16.70 -16.41 11.67
C SER A 254 16.01 -15.07 11.40
N ARG A 255 15.74 -14.32 12.47
CA ARG A 255 15.17 -12.97 12.35
C ARG A 255 16.18 -12.01 11.69
N GLU A 256 17.45 -12.20 12.01
CA GLU A 256 18.58 -11.44 11.49
C GLU A 256 18.72 -11.66 9.97
N ASP A 257 18.52 -12.89 9.50
CA ASP A 257 18.54 -13.23 8.07
C ASP A 257 17.38 -12.59 7.29
N ALA A 258 16.24 -12.39 7.96
CA ALA A 258 15.10 -11.66 7.41
C ALA A 258 15.22 -10.14 7.60
N SER A 259 16.38 -9.61 7.96
CA SER A 259 16.61 -8.18 8.19
C SER A 259 17.61 -7.60 7.19
N PHE A 260 17.23 -6.49 6.55
CA PHE A 260 17.95 -5.91 5.41
C PHE A 260 18.46 -4.50 5.72
N ARG A 261 19.59 -4.12 5.13
CA ARG A 261 20.21 -2.80 5.36
C ARG A 261 19.90 -1.77 4.28
N GLY A 262 19.29 -2.16 3.18
CA GLY A 262 18.89 -1.21 2.14
C GLY A 262 17.97 -1.85 1.12
N CYS A 263 17.52 -1.04 0.17
CA CYS A 263 16.73 -1.48 -0.97
C CYS A 263 16.88 -0.52 -2.16
N ALA A 264 16.55 -1.05 -3.34
CA ALA A 264 16.30 -0.26 -4.53
C ALA A 264 14.80 -0.02 -4.69
N LEU A 265 14.45 1.22 -5.02
CA LEU A 265 13.09 1.67 -5.29
C LEU A 265 12.91 1.94 -6.77
N VAL A 266 11.71 1.66 -7.28
CA VAL A 266 11.28 1.98 -8.65
C VAL A 266 9.93 2.70 -8.63
N GLY A 267 9.62 3.40 -9.73
CA GLY A 267 8.35 4.10 -9.89
C GLY A 267 8.19 5.21 -8.85
N LEU A 268 9.26 5.97 -8.62
CA LEU A 268 9.29 7.04 -7.63
C LEU A 268 8.22 8.11 -7.87
N ASN A 269 7.58 8.55 -6.79
CA ASN A 269 6.82 9.80 -6.75
C ASN A 269 7.40 10.69 -5.65
N LEU A 270 7.99 11.83 -6.03
CA LEU A 270 8.63 12.76 -5.12
C LEU A 270 7.81 14.06 -5.02
N LEU A 271 7.24 14.31 -3.84
CA LEU A 271 6.51 15.54 -3.51
C LEU A 271 7.43 16.63 -2.97
N GLU A 272 8.63 16.29 -2.55
CA GLU A 272 9.69 17.22 -2.15
C GLU A 272 11.01 16.80 -2.78
N GLU A 273 11.97 17.72 -2.80
CA GLU A 273 13.33 17.37 -3.21
C GLU A 273 13.97 16.39 -2.23
N VAL A 274 14.66 15.41 -2.78
CA VAL A 274 15.45 14.44 -2.03
C VAL A 274 16.92 14.80 -2.22
N GLU A 275 17.60 15.09 -1.12
CA GLU A 275 19.02 15.39 -1.07
C GLU A 275 19.78 14.10 -0.77
N PRO A 276 20.60 13.58 -1.72
CA PRO A 276 21.42 12.41 -1.45
C PRO A 276 22.36 12.64 -0.26
N GLY A 277 22.50 11.63 0.61
CA GLY A 277 23.32 11.71 1.82
C GLY A 277 22.60 12.29 3.05
N ARG A 278 21.41 12.88 2.89
CA ARG A 278 20.60 13.35 4.01
C ARG A 278 19.85 12.20 4.70
N VAL A 279 19.65 12.34 6.01
CA VAL A 279 18.84 11.40 6.80
C VAL A 279 17.35 11.73 6.69
N TYR A 280 16.57 10.71 6.38
CA TYR A 280 15.11 10.71 6.32
C TYR A 280 14.53 9.61 7.21
N LEU A 281 13.22 9.65 7.44
CA LEU A 281 12.47 8.55 8.04
C LEU A 281 11.79 7.74 6.93
N ALA A 282 12.07 6.45 6.84
CA ALA A 282 11.47 5.52 5.89
C ALA A 282 10.40 4.66 6.57
N ARG A 283 9.21 4.60 5.99
CA ARG A 283 8.17 3.64 6.35
C ARG A 283 8.04 2.62 5.23
N HIS A 284 8.33 1.35 5.53
CA HIS A 284 8.35 0.26 4.53
C HIS A 284 7.12 -0.66 4.58
N ARG A 285 6.20 -0.43 5.53
CA ARG A 285 4.88 -1.06 5.64
C ARG A 285 3.91 -0.06 6.27
N TYR A 286 2.63 -0.12 5.92
CA TYR A 286 1.64 0.89 6.30
C TYR A 286 1.59 1.21 7.81
N ARG A 287 1.63 0.19 8.67
CA ARG A 287 1.59 0.32 10.14
C ARG A 287 2.97 0.13 10.81
N ALA A 288 4.05 0.15 10.05
CA ALA A 288 5.39 0.07 10.64
C ALA A 288 5.83 1.45 11.17
N ASP A 289 6.55 1.44 12.28
CA ASP A 289 7.23 2.63 12.76
C ASP A 289 8.28 3.06 11.73
N PRO A 290 8.36 4.35 11.38
CA PRO A 290 9.39 4.83 10.48
C PRO A 290 10.80 4.61 11.05
N ILE A 291 11.73 4.19 10.19
CA ILE A 291 13.12 3.95 10.54
C ILE A 291 14.04 4.97 9.87
N PRO A 292 15.09 5.46 10.57
CA PRO A 292 16.06 6.35 9.95
C PRO A 292 16.79 5.69 8.77
N CYS A 293 16.90 6.41 7.67
CA CYS A 293 17.55 5.98 6.44
C CYS A 293 18.29 7.13 5.76
N VAL A 294 19.18 6.81 4.84
CA VAL A 294 19.86 7.73 3.94
C VAL A 294 19.46 7.36 2.52
N VAL A 295 19.07 8.36 1.73
CA VAL A 295 18.93 8.15 0.28
C VAL A 295 20.30 8.32 -0.34
N CYS A 296 20.85 7.26 -0.92
CA CYS A 296 22.21 7.25 -1.44
C CYS A 296 22.28 7.82 -2.86
N ALA A 297 21.26 7.55 -3.68
CA ALA A 297 21.16 8.04 -5.04
C ALA A 297 19.70 8.14 -5.46
N VAL A 298 19.39 9.13 -6.29
CA VAL A 298 18.13 9.27 -7.01
C VAL A 298 18.46 9.43 -8.48
N ASP A 299 17.91 8.56 -9.31
CA ASP A 299 18.03 8.65 -10.76
C ASP A 299 16.70 9.14 -11.34
N GLY A 300 16.70 10.41 -11.77
CA GLY A 300 15.54 11.05 -12.37
C GLY A 300 15.20 10.52 -13.77
N ALA A 301 16.14 9.89 -14.49
CA ALA A 301 15.88 9.33 -15.82
C ALA A 301 15.12 8.01 -15.73
N THR A 302 15.48 7.15 -14.77
CA THR A 302 14.81 5.86 -14.57
C THR A 302 13.69 5.92 -13.53
N GLY A 303 13.59 7.00 -12.76
CA GLY A 303 12.62 7.11 -11.66
C GLY A 303 12.90 6.10 -10.55
N SER A 304 14.19 5.91 -10.22
CA SER A 304 14.67 4.92 -9.25
C SER A 304 15.51 5.56 -8.14
N ALA A 305 15.58 4.91 -6.97
CA ALA A 305 16.44 5.37 -5.86
C ALA A 305 17.04 4.21 -5.09
N ARG A 306 18.21 4.44 -4.47
CA ARG A 306 18.79 3.52 -3.49
C ARG A 306 18.70 4.11 -2.11
N VAL A 307 18.25 3.31 -1.15
CA VAL A 307 18.05 3.71 0.25
C VAL A 307 18.80 2.75 1.15
N GLU A 308 19.55 3.28 2.11
CA GLU A 308 20.21 2.52 3.18
C GLU A 308 19.64 2.88 4.54
N PHE A 309 19.32 1.89 5.35
CA PHE A 309 18.82 2.07 6.70
C PHE A 309 19.95 2.16 7.71
N LEU A 310 19.84 3.09 8.67
CA LEU A 310 20.81 3.21 9.75
C LEU A 310 20.77 2.00 10.71
N ARG A 311 19.65 1.27 10.71
CA ARG A 311 19.48 0.00 11.43
C ARG A 311 18.79 -1.02 10.51
N PRO A 312 19.12 -2.32 10.59
CA PRO A 312 18.47 -3.33 9.75
C PRO A 312 16.94 -3.31 9.88
N ALA A 313 16.26 -3.30 8.73
CA ALA A 313 14.81 -3.35 8.62
C ALA A 313 14.35 -4.81 8.54
N PHE A 314 13.57 -5.26 9.53
CA PHE A 314 12.99 -6.60 9.51
C PHE A 314 11.90 -6.71 8.45
N ALA A 315 11.97 -7.78 7.66
CA ALA A 315 10.96 -8.16 6.68
C ALA A 315 10.70 -7.07 5.63
N LEU A 316 11.77 -6.51 5.09
CA LEU A 316 11.72 -5.71 3.87
C LEU A 316 11.34 -6.62 2.71
N THR A 317 10.36 -6.23 1.88
CA THR A 317 9.73 -7.17 0.94
C THR A 317 9.51 -6.52 -0.42
N PRO A 318 10.03 -7.09 -1.51
CA PRO A 318 9.71 -6.65 -2.85
C PRO A 318 8.19 -6.63 -3.12
N GLY A 319 7.72 -5.58 -3.80
CA GLY A 319 6.30 -5.30 -4.05
C GLY A 319 5.60 -4.47 -2.95
N GLN A 320 6.19 -4.34 -1.76
CA GLN A 320 5.76 -3.30 -0.80
C GLN A 320 6.28 -1.93 -1.25
N HIS A 321 5.82 -0.87 -0.60
CA HIS A 321 6.25 0.49 -0.89
C HIS A 321 7.14 1.00 0.24
N LEU A 322 8.14 1.80 -0.11
CA LEU A 322 8.92 2.58 0.85
C LEU A 322 8.57 4.05 0.69
N VAL A 323 8.14 4.66 1.79
CA VAL A 323 7.72 6.06 1.83
C VAL A 323 8.65 6.85 2.74
N LEU A 324 9.16 7.97 2.24
CA LEU A 324 10.13 8.85 2.88
C LEU A 324 9.45 10.05 3.53
N TYR A 325 9.93 10.40 4.72
CA TYR A 325 9.44 11.51 5.52
C TYR A 325 10.59 12.36 6.06
N SER A 326 10.35 13.67 6.17
CA SER A 326 11.20 14.63 6.90
C SER A 326 10.38 15.23 8.03
N GLY A 327 10.47 14.64 9.23
CA GLY A 327 9.51 14.92 10.30
C GLY A 327 8.10 14.49 9.88
N PRO A 328 7.07 15.35 9.98
CA PRO A 328 5.73 15.03 9.48
C PRO A 328 5.58 15.20 7.96
N LEU A 329 6.55 15.82 7.26
CA LEU A 329 6.45 16.08 5.82
C LEU A 329 6.68 14.79 5.02
N LEU A 330 5.71 14.43 4.18
CA LEU A 330 5.85 13.35 3.20
C LEU A 330 6.72 13.84 2.04
N VAL A 331 7.91 13.26 1.91
CA VAL A 331 8.89 13.63 0.87
C VAL A 331 8.56 12.92 -0.44
N GLY A 332 8.15 11.65 -0.36
CA GLY A 332 7.85 10.84 -1.53
C GLY A 332 7.98 9.35 -1.23
N GLY A 333 8.10 8.53 -2.26
CA GLY A 333 8.32 7.10 -2.10
C GLY A 333 8.37 6.34 -3.42
N GLY A 334 8.48 5.03 -3.34
CA GLY A 334 8.44 4.13 -4.49
C GLY A 334 8.17 2.69 -4.09
N GLU A 335 8.03 1.81 -5.08
CA GLU A 335 7.92 0.37 -4.86
C GLU A 335 9.31 -0.22 -4.58
N ILE A 336 9.41 -1.07 -3.57
CA ILE A 336 10.61 -1.84 -3.26
C ILE A 336 10.76 -2.89 -4.36
N HIS A 337 11.79 -2.73 -5.21
CA HIS A 337 12.09 -3.65 -6.29
C HIS A 337 13.00 -4.78 -5.80
N GLU A 338 14.06 -4.39 -5.10
CA GLU A 338 15.11 -5.28 -4.60
C GLU A 338 15.52 -4.88 -3.20
N VAL A 339 15.97 -5.87 -2.42
CA VAL A 339 16.48 -5.66 -1.07
C VAL A 339 17.97 -5.95 -1.04
N CYS A 340 18.75 -5.03 -0.49
CA CYS A 340 20.18 -5.22 -0.31
C CYS A 340 20.39 -6.20 0.84
N SER A 341 20.73 -7.44 0.48
CA SER A 341 21.06 -8.50 1.42
C SER A 341 22.57 -8.76 1.42
N LYS A 342 23.08 -9.33 2.51
CA LYS A 342 24.34 -10.11 2.48
C LYS A 342 24.16 -11.45 1.72
N ILE A 343 22.94 -11.80 1.32
CA ILE A 343 22.50 -13.14 0.91
C ILE A 343 22.71 -13.37 -0.59
N ALA A 344 22.91 -12.33 -1.41
CA ALA A 344 23.34 -12.51 -2.79
C ALA A 344 24.66 -13.30 -2.91
N GLU A 345 25.53 -13.25 -1.88
CA GLU A 345 26.76 -14.03 -1.84
C GLU A 345 26.58 -15.48 -1.34
N ALA A 346 25.51 -15.79 -0.59
CA ALA A 346 25.36 -17.09 0.07
C ALA A 346 24.66 -18.17 -0.80
N ALA A 347 24.06 -17.79 -1.92
CA ALA A 347 23.32 -18.72 -2.79
C ALA A 347 23.78 -18.75 -4.27
N GLY A 348 24.90 -18.11 -4.63
CA GLY A 348 25.51 -18.25 -5.97
C GLY A 348 24.56 -17.95 -7.14
N ILE A 349 23.64 -16.99 -6.96
CA ILE A 349 22.74 -16.53 -8.03
C ILE A 349 23.52 -15.48 -8.82
N ARG A 350 24.16 -15.93 -9.90
CA ARG A 350 24.86 -15.08 -10.86
C ARG A 350 23.88 -14.09 -11.49
N GLU A 351 24.24 -12.81 -11.48
CA GLU A 351 23.77 -11.83 -12.45
C GLU A 351 24.01 -12.36 -13.86
N ALA A 352 22.94 -12.69 -14.57
CA ALA A 352 22.93 -12.90 -16.01
C ALA A 352 22.27 -11.69 -16.67
N SER A 353 22.92 -10.54 -16.58
CA SER A 353 22.54 -9.37 -17.38
C SER A 353 23.75 -8.51 -17.70
N GLU A 354 24.74 -9.06 -18.40
CA GLU A 354 25.64 -8.30 -19.29
C GLU A 354 26.50 -9.27 -20.11
N GLY A 355 26.13 -9.46 -21.38
CA GLY A 355 26.79 -10.41 -22.26
C GLY A 355 26.27 -10.42 -23.69
N ARG A 356 25.91 -9.26 -24.26
CA ARG A 356 25.94 -9.10 -25.72
C ARG A 356 27.29 -8.46 -26.08
N ARG A 357 28.29 -9.31 -26.30
CA ARG A 357 29.45 -8.97 -27.13
C ARG A 357 29.24 -9.62 -28.49
N GLU A 358 29.17 -8.74 -29.48
CA GLU A 358 29.67 -8.87 -30.85
C GLU A 358 30.32 -10.22 -31.19
N LEU A 359 29.74 -10.89 -32.19
CA LEU A 359 30.47 -11.76 -33.09
C LEU A 359 30.06 -11.36 -34.52
N ASP A 360 30.86 -10.48 -35.10
CA ASP A 360 31.12 -10.49 -36.53
C ASP A 360 32.09 -11.65 -36.82
N GLY A 361 31.74 -12.45 -37.83
CA GLY A 361 32.49 -13.58 -38.35
C GLY A 361 31.77 -14.19 -39.54
#